data_AF-A0A955JQP6-F1
#
_entry.id   AF-A0A955JQP6-F1
#
_cell.length_a   1.000
_cell.length_b   1.000
_cell.length_c   1.000
_cell.angle_alpha   90.00
_cell.angle_beta   90.00
_cell.angle_gamma   90.00
#
_symmetry.space_group_name_H-M   'P 1'
#
loop_
_entity.id
_entity.type
_entity.pdbx_description
1 polymer ?
#
loop_
_entity_poly.entity_id
_entity_poly.type
_entity_poly.pdbx_seq_one_letter_code
_entity_poly.pdbx_strand_id
1 'polypeptide(L)' 'MHKEFLLFIKYPYTAGVIATIWLGSAALLAINRGLPLIKIVIINMLASVVIAMIGFNGKSEI' A
#
# COMPACT_ATOMS: atom_id res chain seq x y z
N MET A 1 20.72 6.54 -3.34
CA MET A 1 20.11 5.24 -2.93
C MET A 1 19.83 5.10 -1.43
N HIS A 2 20.79 4.87 -0.54
CA HIS A 2 20.45 4.55 0.87
C HIS A 2 19.75 5.69 1.63
N LYS A 3 20.10 6.95 1.34
CA LYS A 3 19.42 8.13 1.91
C LYS A 3 17.99 8.32 1.39
N GLU A 4 17.71 7.94 0.15
CA GLU A 4 16.36 8.00 -0.45
C GLU A 4 15.46 6.91 0.12
N PHE A 5 16.00 5.71 0.34
CA PHE A 5 15.27 4.61 0.99
C PHE A 5 14.87 4.97 2.42
N LEU A 6 15.75 5.66 3.16
CA LEU A 6 15.44 6.22 4.48
C LEU A 6 14.38 7.33 4.44
N LEU A 7 14.34 8.14 3.38
CA LEU A 7 13.29 9.15 3.16
C LEU A 7 11.93 8.52 2.87
N PHE A 8 11.87 7.42 2.13
CA PHE A 8 10.64 6.63 1.90
C PHE A 8 10.06 6.02 3.18
N ILE A 9 10.93 5.64 4.14
CA ILE A 9 10.50 5.18 5.47
C ILE A 9 9.97 6.36 6.31
N LYS A 10 10.53 7.57 6.12
CA LYS A 10 10.21 8.76 6.92
C LYS A 10 8.96 9.51 6.44
N TYR A 11 8.66 9.47 5.14
CA TYR A 11 7.46 10.05 4.54
C TYR A 11 6.81 8.99 3.64
N PRO A 12 5.70 8.35 4.08
CA PRO A 12 5.04 7.38 3.25
C PRO A 12 4.48 8.08 2.00
N TYR A 13 5.15 7.87 0.86
CA TYR A 13 4.56 8.19 -0.42
C TYR A 13 3.30 7.34 -0.56
N THR A 14 2.15 7.96 -0.82
CA THR A 14 0.82 7.31 -0.87
C THR A 14 0.84 6.03 -1.70
N ALA A 15 1.54 6.03 -2.84
CA ALA A 15 1.70 4.84 -3.67
C ALA A 15 2.57 3.75 -3.02
N GLY A 16 3.57 4.11 -2.22
CA GLY A 16 4.41 3.17 -1.47
C GLY A 16 3.63 2.43 -0.38
N VAL A 17 2.71 3.12 0.30
CA VAL A 17 1.80 2.49 1.28
C VAL A 17 0.89 1.48 0.59
N ILE A 18 0.26 1.88 -0.52
CA ILE A 18 -0.59 1.01 -1.32
C ILE A 18 0.23 -0.21 -1.80
N ALA A 19 1.41 0.00 -2.38
CA ALA A 19 2.28 -1.08 -2.84
C ALA A 19 2.61 -2.08 -1.72
N THR A 20 2.90 -1.58 -0.52
CA THR A 20 3.21 -2.43 0.65
C THR A 20 2.02 -3.29 1.06
N ILE A 21 0.81 -2.75 1.03
CA ILE A 21 -0.43 -3.50 1.33
C ILE A 21 -0.63 -4.65 0.34
N TRP A 22 -0.46 -4.38 -0.95
CA TRP A 22 -0.63 -5.37 -2.00
C TRP A 22 0.45 -6.46 -1.94
N LEU A 23 1.72 -6.08 -1.77
CA LEU A 23 2.83 -7.02 -1.68
C LEU A 23 2.76 -7.86 -0.40
N GLY A 24 2.45 -7.25 0.74
CA GLY A 24 2.27 -7.97 2.01
C GLY A 24 1.11 -8.97 1.94
N SER A 25 0.00 -8.58 1.31
CA SER A 25 -1.14 -9.47 1.09
C SER A 25 -0.81 -10.62 0.14
N ALA A 26 -0.06 -10.35 -0.93
CA ALA A 26 0.41 -11.38 -1.85
C ALA A 26 1.35 -12.38 -1.15
N ALA A 27 2.25 -11.89 -0.30
CA ALA A 27 3.12 -12.74 0.51
C ALA A 27 2.32 -13.62 1.48
N LEU A 28 1.31 -13.05 2.16
CA LEU A 28 0.41 -13.81 3.05
C LEU A 28 -0.37 -14.90 2.30
N LEU A 29 -0.88 -14.59 1.10
CA LEU A 29 -1.57 -15.55 0.23
C LEU A 29 -0.64 -16.65 -0.30
N ALA A 30 0.63 -16.32 -0.56
CA ALA A 30 1.63 -17.28 -0.98
C ALA A 30 1.97 -18.30 0.13
N ILE A 31 2.01 -17.83 1.39
CA ILE A 31 2.27 -18.67 2.56
C ILE A 31 1.03 -19.48 2.96
N ASN A 32 -0.14 -18.85 2.97
CA ASN A 32 -1.39 -19.46 3.39
C ASN A 32 -2.44 -19.45 2.27
N ARG A 33 -2.49 -20.56 1.53
CA ARG A 33 -3.44 -20.77 0.42
C ARG A 33 -4.89 -20.96 0.85
N GLY A 34 -5.16 -21.15 2.14
CA GLY A 34 -6.52 -21.26 2.69
C GLY A 34 -7.21 -19.92 2.89
N LEU A 35 -6.50 -18.81 2.69
CA LEU A 35 -7.06 -17.49 2.85
C LEU A 35 -8.04 -17.13 1.71
N PRO A 36 -9.17 -16.48 2.02
CA PRO A 36 -10.16 -16.10 1.03
C PRO A 36 -9.65 -14.95 0.15
N LEU A 37 -9.03 -15.30 -0.99
CA LEU A 37 -8.42 -14.38 -1.96
C LEU A 37 -9.30 -13.16 -2.27
N ILE A 38 -10.57 -13.41 -2.60
CA ILE A 38 -11.54 -12.37 -2.97
C ILE A 38 -11.75 -11.37 -1.83
N LYS A 39 -11.84 -11.84 -0.58
CA LYS A 39 -12.02 -10.95 0.58
C LYS A 39 -10.79 -10.08 0.79
N ILE A 40 -9.59 -10.64 0.66
CA ILE A 40 -8.32 -9.90 0.80
C ILE A 40 -8.20 -8.83 -0.29
N VAL A 41 -8.51 -9.19 -1.54
CA VAL A 41 -8.47 -8.24 -2.65
C VAL A 41 -9.46 -7.09 -2.43
N ILE A 42 -10.69 -7.37 -1.98
CA ILE A 42 -11.69 -6.33 -1.66
C ILE A 42 -11.17 -5.39 -0.57
N ILE A 43 -10.62 -5.94 0.52
CA ILE A 43 -10.05 -5.13 1.61
C ILE A 43 -8.91 -4.26 1.09
N ASN A 44 -8.01 -4.80 0.26
CA ASN A 44 -6.91 -4.05 -0.32
C ASN A 44 -7.40 -2.92 -1.23
N MET A 45 -8.42 -3.16 -2.05
CA MET A 45 -9.01 -2.11 -2.90
C MET A 45 -9.62 -0.99 -2.04
N LEU A 46 -10.42 -1.34 -1.03
CA LEU A 46 -11.03 -0.35 -0.13
C LEU A 46 -9.97 0.47 0.61
N ALA A 47 -8.95 -0.19 1.16
CA ALA A 47 -7.84 0.48 1.81
C ALA A 47 -7.10 1.41 0.84
N SER A 48 -6.85 0.96 -0.39
CA SER A 48 -6.19 1.76 -1.43
C SER A 48 -6.99 3.01 -1.78
N VAL A 49 -8.33 2.91 -1.89
CA VAL A 49 -9.21 4.05 -2.17
C VAL A 49 -9.16 5.05 -1.01
N VAL A 50 -9.25 4.60 0.24
CA VAL A 50 -9.16 5.47 1.43
C VAL A 50 -7.80 6.17 1.49
N ILE A 51 -6.71 5.42 1.31
CA ILE A 51 -5.34 5.95 1.32
C ILE A 51 -5.13 6.93 0.18
N ALA A 52 -5.63 6.63 -1.03
CA ALA A 52 -5.54 7.52 -2.19
C ALA A 52 -6.31 8.84 -1.95
N MET A 53 -7.53 8.76 -1.41
CA MET A 53 -8.33 9.95 -1.10
C MET A 53 -7.65 10.86 -0.08
N ILE A 54 -6.95 10.31 0.90
CA ILE A 54 -6.25 11.13 1.91
C ILE A 54 -4.88 11.60 1.37
N GLY A 55 -4.13 10.70 0.76
CA GLY A 55 -2.72 10.87 0.45
C GLY A 55 -2.43 11.53 -0.89
N PHE A 56 -3.35 11.55 -1.86
CA PHE A 56 -3.16 12.26 -3.14
C PHE A 56 -3.87 13.62 -3.18
N ASN A 57 -4.83 13.88 -2.30
CA ASN A 57 -5.48 15.19 -2.20
C ASN A 57 -4.65 16.22 -1.39
N GLY A 58 -3.60 15.79 -0.70
CA GLY A 58 -2.66 16.66 0.00
C GLY A 58 -1.64 17.30 -0.95
N LYS A 59 -2.07 18.34 -1.67
CA LYS A 59 -1.27 19.29 -2.47
C LYS A 59 -0.39 18.71 -3.60
N SER A 60 -0.77 19.05 -4.82
CA SER A 60 0.16 19.35 -5.91
C SER A 60 0.97 20.60 -5.53
N GLU A 61 2.07 20.45 -4.79
CA GLU A 61 3.07 21.53 -4.73
C GLU A 61 3.89 21.47 -6.03
N ILE A 62 3.58 22.42 -6.92
CA ILE A 62 4.38 22.81 -8.09
C ILE A 62 5.67 23.48 -7.59
#